data_AF-E6WZ12-F1
#
_entry.id   AF-E6WZ12-F1
#
_cell.length_a   1.000
_cell.length_b   1.000
_cell.length_c   1.000
_cell.angle_alpha   90.00
_cell.angle_beta   90.00
_cell.angle_gamma   90.00
#
_symmetry.space_group_name_H-M   'P 1'
#
loop_
_entity.id
_entity.type
_entity.pdbx_description
1 polymer ?
#
loop_
_entity_poly.entity_id
_entity_poly.type
_entity_poly.pdbx_seq_one_letter_code
_entity_poly.pdbx_strand_id
1 'polypeptide(L)' 'MNEATLLKTLRLRRDTFEALAAIAEEQNRNFDSLCQEALDAWLQAYTEAQLRKEMEEEAQESTLGYDEFWDGVELD' A
#
# COMPACT_ATOMS: atom_id res chain seq x y z
N MET A 1 -25.07 -18.70 -6.33
CA MET A 1 -24.63 -17.32 -6.65
C MET A 1 -23.43 -17.46 -7.57
N ASN A 2 -23.60 -17.20 -8.87
CA ASN A 2 -22.48 -17.09 -9.79
C ASN A 2 -22.00 -15.64 -9.70
N GLU A 3 -20.90 -15.39 -9.01
CA GLU A 3 -20.18 -14.14 -9.17
C GLU A 3 -19.69 -14.10 -10.62
N ALA A 4 -20.33 -13.27 -11.44
CA ALA A 4 -19.84 -13.00 -12.78
C ALA A 4 -18.46 -12.35 -12.63
N THR A 5 -17.41 -13.04 -13.05
CA THR A 5 -16.06 -12.50 -13.11
C THR A 5 -16.09 -11.22 -13.95
N LEU A 6 -16.01 -10.06 -13.30
CA LEU A 6 -15.97 -8.77 -13.98
C LEU A 6 -14.60 -8.64 -14.63
N LEU A 7 -14.52 -8.91 -15.94
CA LEU A 7 -13.32 -8.67 -16.73
C LEU A 7 -13.09 -7.16 -16.83
N LYS A 8 -12.02 -6.68 -16.18
CA LYS A 8 -11.54 -5.30 -16.31
C LYS A 8 -10.24 -5.27 -17.09
N THR A 9 -10.12 -4.31 -18.01
CA THR A 9 -8.94 -4.17 -18.88
C THR A 9 -8.04 -3.04 -18.37
N LEU A 10 -6.74 -3.31 -18.25
CA LEU A 10 -5.71 -2.32 -17.91
C LEU A 10 -4.83 -2.09 -19.14
N ARG A 11 -4.36 -0.84 -19.32
CA ARG A 11 -3.41 -0.49 -20.37
C ARG A 11 -2.03 -0.32 -19.75
N LEU A 12 -1.08 -1.12 -20.20
CA LEU A 12 0.32 -1.04 -19.80
C LEU A 12 1.15 -0.46 -20.95
N ARG A 13 2.27 0.18 -20.61
CA ARG A 13 3.30 0.48 -21.62
C ARG A 13 3.89 -0.83 -22.13
N ARG A 14 4.26 -0.83 -23.40
CA ARG A 14 4.75 -2.03 -24.10
C ARG A 14 6.01 -2.60 -23.44
N ASP A 15 6.98 -1.75 -23.12
CA ASP A 15 8.23 -2.11 -22.44
C ASP A 15 7.98 -2.82 -21.10
N THR A 16 7.01 -2.33 -20.36
CA THR A 16 6.62 -2.83 -19.03
C THR A 16 5.94 -4.19 -19.17
N PHE A 17 5.06 -4.34 -20.16
CA PHE A 17 4.44 -5.62 -20.47
C PHE A 17 5.47 -6.67 -20.89
N GLU A 18 6.39 -6.33 -21.79
CA GLU A 18 7.45 -7.24 -22.26
C GLU A 18 8.36 -7.69 -21.10
N ALA A 19 8.74 -6.77 -20.21
CA ALA A 19 9.53 -7.10 -19.02
C ALA A 19 8.79 -8.04 -18.07
N LEU A 20 7.51 -7.78 -17.78
CA LEU A 20 6.69 -8.65 -16.93
C LEU A 20 6.47 -10.03 -17.54
N ALA A 21 6.31 -10.10 -18.87
CA ALA A 21 6.16 -11.37 -19.59
C ALA A 21 7.45 -12.20 -19.52
N ALA A 22 8.61 -11.57 -19.71
CA ALA A 22 9.90 -12.24 -19.58
C ALA A 22 10.13 -12.78 -18.16
N ILE A 23 9.78 -12.01 -17.12
CA ILE A 23 9.88 -12.45 -15.73
C ILE A 23 8.93 -13.63 -15.45
N ALA A 24 7.70 -13.57 -15.96
CA ALA A 24 6.74 -14.65 -15.80
C ALA A 24 7.23 -15.95 -16.46
N GLU A 25 7.81 -15.85 -17.66
CA GLU A 25 8.42 -16.97 -18.37
C GLU A 25 9.63 -17.54 -17.61
N GLU A 26 10.55 -16.67 -17.17
CA GLU A 26 11.74 -17.07 -16.40
C GLU A 26 11.38 -17.82 -15.12
N GLN A 27 10.33 -17.38 -14.42
CA GLN A 27 9.86 -18.01 -13.19
C GLN A 27 8.92 -19.19 -13.44
N ASN A 28 8.56 -19.47 -14.70
CA ASN A 28 7.57 -20.47 -15.09
C ASN A 28 6.21 -20.26 -14.38
N ARG A 29 5.74 -19.01 -14.37
CA ARG A 29 4.51 -18.58 -13.70
C ARG A 29 3.52 -18.02 -14.71
N ASN A 30 2.24 -18.09 -14.36
CA ASN A 30 1.20 -17.43 -15.15
C ASN A 30 1.34 -15.90 -15.03
N PHE A 31 1.34 -15.22 -16.17
CA PHE A 31 1.46 -13.76 -16.26
C PHE A 31 0.36 -13.02 -15.47
N ASP A 32 -0.91 -13.44 -15.62
CA ASP A 32 -2.03 -12.79 -14.95
C ASP A 32 -1.95 -12.94 -13.44
N SER A 33 -1.56 -14.12 -12.95
CA SER A 33 -1.33 -14.35 -11.52
C SER A 33 -0.20 -13.47 -10.98
N LEU A 34 0.91 -13.37 -11.72
CA LEU A 34 2.03 -12.51 -11.34
C LEU A 34 1.63 -11.02 -11.30
N CYS A 35 0.86 -10.57 -12.30
CA CYS A 35 0.34 -9.20 -12.32
C CYS A 35 -0.62 -8.93 -11.16
N GLN A 36 -1.50 -9.87 -10.84
CA GLN A 36 -2.44 -9.72 -9.73
C GLN A 36 -1.70 -9.62 -8.39
N GLU A 37 -0.74 -10.52 -8.15
CA GLU A 37 0.07 -10.49 -6.92
C GLU A 37 0.89 -9.19 -6.80
N ALA A 38 1.46 -8.70 -7.89
CA ALA A 38 2.21 -7.44 -7.89
C ALA A 38 1.30 -6.24 -7.56
N LEU A 39 0.08 -6.21 -8.09
CA LEU A 39 -0.91 -5.18 -7.78
C LEU A 39 -1.37 -5.25 -6.33
N ASP A 40 -1.62 -6.45 -5.81
CA ASP A 40 -2.04 -6.67 -4.43
C ASP A 40 -0.93 -6.25 -3.46
N ALA A 41 0.32 -6.61 -3.75
CA ALA A 41 1.48 -6.19 -2.95
C ALA A 41 1.64 -4.66 -2.92
N TRP A 42 1.45 -3.98 -4.06
CA TRP A 42 1.50 -2.52 -4.12
C TRP A 42 0.37 -1.89 -3.30
N LEU A 43 -0.86 -2.39 -3.42
CA LEU A 43 -2.02 -1.89 -2.67
C LEU A 43 -1.83 -2.08 -1.17
N GLN A 44 -1.31 -3.23 -0.75
CA GLN A 44 -1.01 -3.50 0.65
C GLN A 44 0.03 -2.51 1.18
N ALA A 45 1.15 -2.35 0.48
CA ALA A 45 2.21 -1.42 0.89
C ALA A 45 1.71 0.03 0.97
N TYR A 46 0.87 0.45 0.02
CA TYR A 46 0.23 1.77 0.06
C TYR A 46 -0.67 1.93 1.29
N THR A 47 -1.49 0.93 1.58
CA THR A 47 -2.44 0.94 2.72
C THR A 47 -1.70 0.98 4.05
N GLU A 48 -0.67 0.16 4.21
CA GLU A 48 0.19 0.16 5.41
C GLU A 48 0.90 1.51 5.60
N ALA A 49 1.37 2.13 4.51
CA ALA A 49 1.98 3.45 4.58
C ALA A 49 0.98 4.54 5.00
N GLN A 50 -0.27 4.49 4.54
CA GLN A 50 -1.30 5.42 4.98
C GLN A 50 -1.63 5.24 6.46
N LEU A 51 -1.86 3.99 6.91
CA LEU A 51 -2.14 3.70 8.31
C LEU A 51 -1.01 4.18 9.22
N ARG A 52 0.24 3.95 8.82
CA ARG A 52 1.41 4.44 9.57
C ARG A 52 1.43 5.96 9.67
N LYS A 53 1.09 6.65 8.58
CA LYS A 53 1.04 8.11 8.56
C LYS A 53 -0.04 8.63 9.51
N GLU A 54 -1.23 8.03 9.50
CA GLU A 54 -2.32 8.37 10.44
C GLU A 54 -1.88 8.18 11.90
N MET A 55 -1.22 7.06 12.22
CA MET A 55 -0.68 6.81 13.56
C MET A 55 0.39 7.83 13.97
N GLU A 56 1.26 8.24 13.04
CA GLU A 56 2.28 9.27 13.30
C GLU A 56 1.65 10.65 13.51
N GLU A 57 0.59 10.99 12.77
CA GLU A 57 -0.19 12.22 12.96
C GLU A 57 -0.90 12.22 14.31
N GLU A 58 -1.59 11.13 14.69
CA GLU A 58 -2.20 10.99 16.03
C GLU A 58 -1.16 11.04 17.16
N ALA A 59 0.02 10.44 16.96
CA ALA A 59 1.11 10.51 17.91
C ALA A 59 1.66 11.94 18.07
N GLN A 60 1.73 12.70 16.97
CA GLN A 60 2.14 14.11 17.03
C GLN A 60 1.09 14.98 17.71
N GLU A 61 -0.19 14.81 17.41
CA GLU A 61 -1.28 15.54 18.08
C GLU A 61 -1.33 15.23 19.58
N SER A 62 -1.16 13.98 19.97
CA SER A 62 -1.10 13.58 21.38
C SER A 62 0.17 14.06 22.10
N THR A 63 1.31 14.13 21.40
CA THR A 63 2.56 14.67 21.97
C THR A 63 2.47 16.18 22.17
N LEU A 64 1.90 16.92 21.20
CA LEU A 64 1.64 18.36 21.34
C LEU A 64 0.69 18.64 22.51
N GLY A 65 -0.34 17.80 22.70
CA GLY A 65 -1.23 17.90 23.86
C GLY A 65 -0.60 17.51 25.20
N TYR A 66 0.44 16.66 25.20
CA TYR A 66 1.19 16.29 26.41
C TYR A 66 2.15 17.40 26.85
N ASP A 67 2.86 18.02 25.91
CA ASP A 67 3.73 19.17 26.22
C ASP A 67 2.91 20.37 26.74
N GLU A 68 1.74 20.67 26.16
CA GLU A 68 0.82 21.70 26.68
C GLU A 68 0.21 21.34 28.05
N PHE A 69 0.02 20.05 28.34
CA PHE A 69 -0.54 19.61 29.62
C PHE A 69 0.41 19.86 30.80
N TRP A 70 1.72 19.75 30.58
CA TRP A 70 2.74 19.97 31.62
C TRP A 70 3.29 21.40 31.67
N ASP A 71 3.05 22.23 30.65
CA ASP A 71 3.49 23.64 30.58
C ASP A 71 2.88 24.54 31.67
N GLY A 72 1.91 24.02 32.44
CA GLY A 72 1.31 24.67 33.61
C GLY A 72 1.60 24.02 34.97
N VAL A 73 2.42 22.95 35.01
CA VAL A 73 2.78 22.28 36.28
C VAL A 73 4.17 22.73 36.70
N GLU A 74 4.26 23.89 37.35
CA GLU A 74 5.45 24.23 38.16
C GLU A 74 5.55 23.22 39.32
N LEU A 75 6.57 22.37 39.28
CA LEU A 75 6.95 21.51 40.40
C LEU A 75 7.72 22.35 41.42
N ASP A 76 7.02 22.85 42.44
CA ASP A 76 7.62 23.36 43.69
C ASP A 76 8.35 22.24 44.48
#